data_AF-A0A744C9E2-F1
#
_entry.id   AF-A0A744C9E2-F1
#
_cell.length_a   1.000
_cell.length_b   1.000
_cell.length_c   1.000
_cell.angle_alpha   90.00
_cell.angle_beta   90.00
_cell.angle_gamma   90.00
#
_symmetry.space_group_name_H-M   'P 1'
#
loop_
_entity.id
_entity.type
_entity.pdbx_description
1 polymer ?
#
loop_
_entity_poly.entity_id
_entity_poly.type
_entity_poly.pdbx_seq_one_letter_code
_entity_poly.pdbx_strand_id
1 'polypeptide(L)'
;MTSNTARTILMDMVDTKITTIKAKCRRNKRFFQFFTAGSIILSASITVVVGLEWPNHAAIQKNIALIMGVSLTLINGWVAIFDFKKLWMRQKNTLFGLYLIDNELKILTDSDEDKLRVKELFNAYQAVWEKDGSEWANIFSSDIESSKITQNIKELQS
;
A
#
# COMPACT_ATOMS: atom_id res chain seq x y z
N MET A 1 2.39 -40.85 7.66
CA MET A 1 3.41 -40.02 8.36
C MET A 1 3.75 -38.71 7.64
N THR A 2 3.35 -38.47 6.39
CA THR A 2 3.72 -37.25 5.62
C THR A 2 2.75 -36.06 5.74
N SER A 3 1.49 -36.27 6.16
CA SER A 3 0.46 -35.22 6.24
C SER A 3 0.73 -34.20 7.33
N ASN A 4 1.09 -34.67 8.53
CA ASN A 4 1.39 -33.82 9.67
C ASN A 4 2.58 -32.89 9.37
N THR A 5 3.57 -33.39 8.63
CA THR A 5 4.72 -32.61 8.15
C THR A 5 4.30 -31.55 7.13
N ALA A 6 3.46 -31.89 6.15
CA ALA A 6 3.00 -30.94 5.14
C ALA A 6 2.17 -29.79 5.75
N ARG A 7 1.26 -30.12 6.68
CA ARG A 7 0.48 -29.12 7.43
C ARG A 7 1.39 -28.18 8.21
N THR A 8 2.35 -28.72 8.96
CA THR A 8 3.28 -27.92 9.78
C THR A 8 4.14 -26.99 8.93
N ILE A 9 4.66 -27.48 7.81
CA ILE A 9 5.44 -26.67 6.85
C ILE A 9 4.58 -25.53 6.29
N LEU A 10 3.33 -25.80 5.91
CA LEU A 10 2.43 -24.76 5.39
C LEU A 10 2.07 -23.73 6.47
N MET A 11 1.83 -24.15 7.71
CA MET A 11 1.61 -23.23 8.83
C MET A 11 2.81 -22.29 9.04
N ASP A 12 4.03 -22.81 9.05
CA ASP A 12 5.25 -22.01 9.21
C ASP A 12 5.44 -21.01 8.06
N MET A 13 5.19 -21.43 6.82
CA MET A 13 5.22 -20.56 5.65
C MET A 13 4.19 -19.43 5.76
N VAL A 14 2.96 -19.73 6.17
CA VAL A 14 1.90 -18.74 6.31
C VAL A 14 2.21 -17.75 7.44
N ASP A 15 2.63 -18.23 8.62
CA ASP A 15 2.91 -17.36 9.77
C ASP A 15 4.09 -16.41 9.52
N THR A 16 5.16 -16.92 8.91
CA THR A 16 6.32 -16.11 8.48
C THR A 16 5.90 -14.99 7.52
N LYS A 17 4.97 -15.26 6.60
CA LYS A 17 4.48 -14.25 5.66
C LYS A 17 3.52 -13.27 6.31
N ILE A 18 2.66 -13.72 7.22
CA ILE A 18 1.76 -12.87 8.01
C ILE A 18 2.57 -11.82 8.77
N THR A 19 3.61 -12.22 9.51
CA THR A 19 4.44 -11.28 10.29
C THR A 19 5.11 -10.23 9.40
N THR A 20 5.66 -10.67 8.26
CA THR A 20 6.32 -9.80 7.28
C THR A 20 5.34 -8.80 6.65
N ILE A 21 4.18 -9.26 6.18
CA ILE A 21 3.17 -8.40 5.53
C ILE A 21 2.54 -7.44 6.54
N LYS A 22 2.30 -7.90 7.78
CA LYS A 22 1.76 -7.08 8.86
C LYS A 22 2.68 -5.89 9.18
N ALA A 23 4.00 -6.10 9.22
CA ALA A 23 4.97 -5.04 9.42
C ALA A 23 4.95 -4.01 8.26
N LYS A 24 4.92 -4.49 7.01
CA LYS A 24 4.82 -3.63 5.81
C LYS A 24 3.53 -2.81 5.80
N CYS A 25 2.38 -3.45 6.09
CA CYS A 25 1.07 -2.80 6.13
C CYS A 25 1.02 -1.69 7.18
N ARG A 26 1.57 -1.93 8.37
CA ARG A 26 1.67 -0.91 9.44
C ARG A 26 2.55 0.27 9.01
N ARG A 27 3.70 -0.01 8.38
CA ARG A 27 4.61 1.03 7.88
C ARG A 27 3.91 1.88 6.82
N ASN A 28 3.33 1.26 5.79
CA ASN A 28 2.64 1.99 4.72
C ASN A 28 1.47 2.83 5.24
N LYS A 29 0.67 2.30 6.18
CA LYS A 29 -0.39 3.07 6.83
C LYS A 29 0.15 4.31 7.54
N ARG A 30 1.23 4.15 8.31
CA ARG A 30 1.84 5.26 9.07
C ARG A 30 2.41 6.33 8.14
N PHE A 31 3.09 5.92 7.05
CA PHE A 31 3.58 6.85 6.04
C PHE A 31 2.45 7.63 5.37
N PHE A 32 1.39 6.95 4.94
CA PHE A 32 0.21 7.60 4.36
C PHE A 32 -0.39 8.62 5.33
N GLN A 33 -0.67 8.22 6.57
CA GLN A 33 -1.23 9.13 7.58
C GLN A 33 -0.32 10.31 7.87
N PHE A 34 1.00 10.10 7.95
CA PHE A 34 1.98 11.16 8.19
C PHE A 34 2.00 12.19 7.06
N PHE A 35 2.06 11.76 5.80
CA PHE A 35 2.09 12.69 4.67
C PHE A 35 0.75 13.42 4.48
N THR A 36 -0.38 12.74 4.67
CA THR A 36 -1.70 13.39 4.58
C THR A 36 -1.88 14.42 5.70
N ALA A 37 -1.57 14.06 6.95
CA ALA A 37 -1.67 15.00 8.06
C ALA A 37 -0.69 16.18 7.92
N GLY A 38 0.56 15.90 7.52
CA GLY A 38 1.56 16.93 7.26
C GLY A 38 1.14 17.90 6.16
N SER A 39 0.55 17.40 5.08
CA SER A 39 0.00 18.23 3.99
C SER A 39 -1.11 19.16 4.48
N ILE A 40 -2.06 18.65 5.29
CA ILE A 40 -3.14 19.47 5.86
C ILE A 40 -2.59 20.56 6.79
N ILE A 41 -1.66 20.20 7.69
CA ILE A 41 -1.05 21.15 8.63
C ILE A 41 -0.26 22.22 7.87
N LEU A 42 0.50 21.82 6.86
CA LEU A 42 1.28 22.74 6.03
C LEU A 42 0.37 23.68 5.24
N SER A 43 -0.71 23.16 4.68
CA SER A 43 -1.72 23.97 3.99
C SER A 43 -2.35 25.01 4.92
N ALA A 44 -2.76 24.61 6.12
CA ALA A 44 -3.27 25.54 7.14
C ALA A 44 -2.22 26.59 7.55
N SER A 45 -0.96 26.17 7.69
CA SER A 45 0.14 27.06 8.05
C SER A 45 0.41 28.11 6.98
N ILE A 46 0.35 27.74 5.70
CA ILE A 46 0.46 28.69 4.58
C ILE A 46 -0.65 29.75 4.69
N THR A 47 -1.90 29.34 4.95
CA THR A 47 -3.03 30.26 5.12
C THR A 47 -2.79 31.25 6.26
N VAL A 48 -2.25 30.78 7.40
CA VAL A 48 -1.90 31.65 8.53
C VAL A 48 -0.76 32.61 8.17
N VAL A 49 0.30 32.12 7.53
CA VAL A 49 1.45 32.93 7.12
C VAL A 49 1.05 34.00 6.09
N VAL A 50 0.14 33.69 5.17
CA VAL A 50 -0.34 34.66 4.16
C VAL A 50 -1.36 35.63 4.75
N GLY A 51 -2.23 35.16 5.66
CA GLY A 51 -3.30 35.96 6.25
C GLY A 51 -2.86 36.93 7.35
N LEU A 52 -1.72 36.69 8.01
CA LEU A 52 -1.14 37.61 8.98
C LEU A 52 -0.26 38.64 8.28
N GLU A 53 -0.53 39.93 8.45
CA GLU A 53 0.36 40.98 7.92
C GLU A 53 1.48 41.27 8.92
N TRP A 54 2.75 41.14 8.47
CA TRP A 54 3.93 41.59 9.21
C TRP A 54 4.58 42.78 8.53
N PRO A 55 4.25 44.03 8.94
CA PRO A 55 4.67 45.25 8.26
C PRO A 55 6.18 45.40 8.07
N ASN A 56 6.98 44.90 9.02
CA ASN A 56 8.44 45.03 9.00
C ASN A 56 9.16 43.80 8.41
N HIS A 57 8.44 42.73 8.05
CA HIS A 57 9.03 41.45 7.62
C HIS A 57 8.35 40.84 6.39
N ALA A 58 7.66 41.64 5.58
CA ALA A 58 6.90 41.16 4.41
C ALA A 58 7.72 40.31 3.42
N ALA A 59 8.99 40.65 3.18
CA ALA A 59 9.87 39.87 2.31
C ALA A 59 10.17 38.46 2.86
N ILE A 60 10.38 38.35 4.17
CA ILE A 60 10.64 37.07 4.85
C ILE A 60 9.38 36.21 4.84
N GLN A 61 8.22 36.82 5.16
CA GLN A 61 6.91 36.17 5.13
C GLN A 61 6.61 35.56 3.75
N LYS A 62 6.83 36.31 2.67
CA LYS A 62 6.65 35.84 1.29
C LYS A 62 7.53 34.63 0.96
N ASN A 63 8.80 34.67 1.36
CA ASN A 63 9.73 33.57 1.11
C ASN A 63 9.34 32.30 1.88
N ILE A 64 8.89 32.44 3.13
CA ILE A 64 8.38 31.32 3.93
C ILE A 64 7.15 30.69 3.27
N ALA A 65 6.17 31.51 2.86
CA ALA A 65 4.97 31.03 2.17
C ALA A 65 5.31 30.29 0.87
N LEU A 66 6.28 30.78 0.09
CA LEU A 66 6.76 30.14 -1.12
C LEU A 66 7.39 28.77 -0.84
N ILE A 67 8.29 28.69 0.14
CA ILE A 67 8.96 27.43 0.51
C ILE A 67 7.92 26.40 1.00
N MET A 68 6.96 26.84 1.81
CA MET A 68 5.87 25.99 2.28
C MET A 68 4.99 25.51 1.12
N GLY A 69 4.65 26.39 0.17
CA GLY A 69 3.86 26.03 -1.01
C GLY A 69 4.55 25.02 -1.93
N VAL A 70 5.84 25.20 -2.19
CA VAL A 70 6.65 24.24 -2.97
C VAL A 70 6.72 22.90 -2.24
N SER A 71 6.99 22.91 -0.92
CA SER A 71 7.03 21.69 -0.11
C SER A 71 5.68 20.95 -0.12
N LEU A 72 4.57 21.68 -0.02
CA LEU A 72 3.22 21.12 -0.09
C LEU A 72 2.96 20.45 -1.45
N THR A 73 3.41 21.09 -2.53
CA THR A 73 3.26 20.56 -3.89
C THR A 73 4.06 19.27 -4.07
N LEU A 74 5.30 19.23 -3.57
CA LEU A 74 6.13 18.02 -3.59
C LEU A 74 5.51 16.88 -2.79
N ILE A 75 5.02 17.16 -1.58
CA ILE A 75 4.36 16.16 -0.72
C ILE A 75 3.11 15.61 -1.43
N ASN A 76 2.27 16.48 -1.97
CA ASN A 76 1.04 16.07 -2.65
C ASN A 76 1.34 15.27 -3.92
N GLY A 77 2.33 15.68 -4.71
CA GLY A 77 2.80 14.94 -5.88
C GLY A 77 3.32 13.54 -5.50
N TRP A 78 4.11 13.44 -4.43
CA TRP A 78 4.61 12.15 -3.94
C TRP A 78 3.49 11.23 -3.47
N VAL A 79 2.50 11.76 -2.73
CA VAL A 79 1.33 11.00 -2.29
C VAL A 79 0.49 10.51 -3.48
N ALA A 80 0.38 11.32 -4.54
CA ALA A 80 -0.34 10.96 -5.76
C ALA A 80 0.38 9.86 -6.55
N ILE A 81 1.70 9.98 -6.75
CA ILE A 81 2.50 9.01 -7.53
C ILE A 81 2.49 7.62 -6.88
N PHE A 82 2.67 7.55 -5.55
CA PHE A 82 2.85 6.25 -4.89
C PHE A 82 1.54 5.55 -4.54
N ASP A 83 0.38 6.20 -4.73
CA ASP A 83 -0.95 5.75 -4.34
C ASP A 83 -0.92 4.84 -3.10
N PHE A 84 -0.37 5.38 -2.00
CA PHE A 84 -0.08 4.61 -0.79
C PHE A 84 -1.34 3.92 -0.23
N LYS A 85 -2.52 4.46 -0.55
CA LYS A 85 -3.82 3.86 -0.24
C LYS A 85 -4.01 2.53 -0.96
N LYS A 86 -3.76 2.45 -2.27
CA LYS A 86 -3.82 1.19 -3.03
C LYS A 86 -2.80 0.17 -2.51
N LEU A 87 -1.56 0.60 -2.24
CA LEU A 87 -0.52 -0.28 -1.70
C LEU A 87 -0.90 -0.85 -0.32
N TRP A 88 -1.43 -0.02 0.56
CA TRP A 88 -1.90 -0.44 1.89
C TRP A 88 -3.10 -1.39 1.79
N MET A 89 -4.05 -1.10 0.91
CA MET A 89 -5.25 -1.92 0.72
C MET A 89 -4.91 -3.30 0.14
N ARG A 90 -4.01 -3.37 -0.85
CA ARG A 90 -3.46 -4.62 -1.39
C ARG A 90 -2.84 -5.48 -0.27
N GLN A 91 -1.91 -4.92 0.50
CA GLN A 91 -1.27 -5.63 1.61
C GLN A 91 -2.28 -6.10 2.67
N LYS A 92 -3.35 -5.34 2.92
CA LYS A 92 -4.41 -5.74 3.86
C LYS A 92 -5.25 -6.91 3.33
N ASN A 93 -5.55 -6.93 2.02
CA ASN A 93 -6.28 -8.02 1.38
C ASN A 93 -5.45 -9.32 1.42
N THR A 94 -4.16 -9.25 1.08
CA THR A 94 -3.24 -10.39 1.15
C THR A 94 -3.13 -10.93 2.58
N LEU A 95 -3.04 -10.03 3.57
CA LEU A 95 -3.01 -10.41 4.99
C LEU A 95 -4.30 -11.12 5.43
N PHE A 96 -5.46 -10.66 4.97
CA PHE A 96 -6.74 -11.30 5.27
C PHE A 96 -6.82 -12.71 4.69
N GLY A 97 -6.39 -12.89 3.44
CA GLY A 97 -6.32 -14.22 2.81
C GLY A 97 -5.41 -15.18 3.56
N LEU A 98 -4.24 -14.71 4.02
CA LEU A 98 -3.32 -15.53 4.82
C LEU A 98 -3.91 -15.91 6.19
N TYR A 99 -4.65 -15.01 6.85
CA TYR A 99 -5.30 -15.33 8.13
C TYR A 99 -6.40 -16.39 7.98
N LEU A 100 -7.16 -16.37 6.89
CA LEU A 100 -8.17 -17.39 6.63
C LEU A 100 -7.52 -18.77 6.52
N ILE A 101 -6.42 -18.85 5.77
CA ILE A 101 -5.64 -20.09 5.58
C ILE A 101 -5.01 -20.55 6.91
N ASP A 102 -4.40 -19.64 7.67
CA ASP A 102 -3.84 -19.94 9.00
C ASP A 102 -4.90 -20.50 9.97
N ASN A 103 -6.09 -19.90 9.98
CA ASN A 103 -7.18 -20.34 10.83
C ASN A 103 -7.69 -21.73 10.42
N GLU A 104 -7.85 -22.00 9.13
CA GLU A 104 -8.24 -23.32 8.65
C GLU A 104 -7.19 -24.39 8.96
N LEU A 105 -5.89 -24.08 8.80
CA LEU A 105 -4.80 -25.00 9.13
C LEU A 105 -4.78 -25.40 10.61
N LYS A 106 -5.15 -24.49 11.50
CA LYS A 106 -5.21 -24.73 12.96
C LYS A 106 -6.34 -25.66 13.39
N ILE A 107 -7.41 -25.74 12.60
CA ILE A 107 -8.60 -26.54 12.91
C ILE A 107 -8.47 -27.97 12.36
N LEU A 108 -7.62 -28.18 11.35
CA LEU A 108 -7.40 -29.49 10.74
C LEU A 108 -6.82 -30.51 11.73
N THR A 109 -7.29 -31.75 11.63
CA THR A 109 -6.79 -32.91 12.37
C THR A 109 -5.83 -33.75 11.49
N ASP A 110 -5.55 -35.00 11.85
CA ASP A 110 -4.71 -35.92 11.04
C ASP A 110 -5.56 -36.98 10.30
N SER A 111 -6.82 -36.66 9.97
CA SER A 111 -7.69 -37.56 9.19
C SER A 111 -7.30 -37.59 7.70
N ASP A 112 -7.71 -38.61 6.96
CA ASP A 112 -7.44 -38.68 5.51
C ASP A 112 -8.14 -37.56 4.71
N GLU A 113 -9.30 -37.10 5.17
CA GLU A 113 -10.02 -35.94 4.62
C GLU A 113 -9.23 -34.64 4.82
N ASP A 114 -8.60 -34.48 5.99
CA ASP A 114 -7.74 -33.33 6.30
C ASP A 114 -6.51 -33.26 5.37
N LYS A 115 -6.01 -34.41 4.87
CA LYS A 115 -4.86 -34.43 3.93
C LYS A 115 -5.22 -33.81 2.59
N LEU A 116 -6.42 -34.10 2.08
CA LEU A 116 -6.93 -33.47 0.87
C LEU A 116 -7.10 -31.97 1.10
N ARG A 117 -7.63 -31.60 2.27
CA ARG A 117 -7.84 -30.20 2.64
C ARG A 117 -6.55 -29.39 2.77
N VAL A 118 -5.47 -29.97 3.29
CA VAL A 118 -4.13 -29.32 3.30
C VAL A 118 -3.66 -28.97 1.88
N LYS A 119 -3.91 -29.86 0.90
CA LYS A 119 -3.55 -29.60 -0.50
C LYS A 119 -4.40 -28.47 -1.10
N GLU A 120 -5.69 -28.43 -0.79
CA GLU A 120 -6.58 -27.33 -1.18
C GLU A 120 -6.13 -25.99 -0.58
N LEU A 121 -5.74 -25.98 0.70
CA LEU A 121 -5.21 -24.80 1.37
C LEU A 121 -3.88 -24.32 0.78
N PHE A 122 -3.03 -25.23 0.32
CA PHE A 122 -1.83 -24.87 -0.43
C PHE A 122 -2.17 -24.16 -1.75
N ASN A 123 -3.16 -24.67 -2.50
CA ASN A 123 -3.61 -24.02 -3.73
C ASN A 123 -4.22 -22.63 -3.43
N ALA A 124 -5.01 -22.51 -2.35
CA ALA A 124 -5.54 -21.22 -1.90
C ALA A 124 -4.42 -20.24 -1.52
N TYR A 125 -3.37 -20.73 -0.86
CA TYR A 125 -2.17 -19.93 -0.58
C TYR A 125 -1.51 -19.43 -1.87
N GLN A 126 -1.32 -20.28 -2.87
CA GLN A 126 -0.78 -19.86 -4.17
C GLN A 126 -1.68 -18.82 -4.86
N ALA A 127 -2.99 -19.00 -4.82
CA ALA A 127 -3.96 -18.06 -5.39
C ALA A 127 -3.91 -16.68 -4.72
N VAL A 128 -3.70 -16.62 -3.39
CA VAL A 128 -3.48 -15.34 -2.69
C VAL A 128 -2.28 -14.59 -3.24
N TRP A 129 -1.19 -15.29 -3.53
CA TRP A 129 0.02 -14.66 -4.09
C TRP A 129 -0.10 -14.30 -5.56
N GLU A 130 -0.79 -15.12 -6.36
CA GLU A 130 -1.09 -14.79 -7.75
C GLU A 130 -1.97 -13.55 -7.85
N LYS A 131 -2.96 -13.42 -6.96
CA LYS A 131 -3.75 -12.21 -6.81
C LYS A 131 -2.91 -11.01 -6.37
N ASP A 132 -2.06 -11.16 -5.36
CA ASP A 132 -1.16 -10.08 -4.90
C ASP A 132 -0.22 -9.59 -6.03
N GLY A 133 0.29 -10.53 -6.82
CA GLY A 133 1.18 -10.28 -7.95
C GLY A 133 0.48 -9.63 -9.14
N SER A 134 -0.72 -10.10 -9.50
CA SER A 134 -1.53 -9.50 -10.56
C SER A 134 -2.04 -8.11 -10.18
N GLU A 135 -2.45 -7.88 -8.91
CA GLU A 135 -2.78 -6.54 -8.42
C GLU A 135 -1.56 -5.61 -8.46
N TRP A 136 -0.37 -6.11 -8.13
CA TRP A 136 0.86 -5.34 -8.29
C TRP A 136 1.11 -5.01 -9.76
N ALA A 137 1.08 -6.00 -10.66
CA ALA A 137 1.29 -5.80 -12.08
C ALA A 137 0.31 -4.77 -12.65
N ASN A 138 -0.97 -4.84 -12.28
CA ASN A 138 -2.00 -3.91 -12.71
C ASN A 138 -1.75 -2.48 -12.23
N ILE A 139 -1.31 -2.28 -10.98
CA ILE A 139 -0.99 -0.94 -10.47
C ILE A 139 0.12 -0.29 -11.31
N PHE A 140 1.15 -1.06 -11.69
CA PHE A 140 2.29 -0.51 -12.43
C PHE A 140 2.10 -0.52 -13.95
N SER A 141 1.27 -1.40 -14.50
CA SER A 141 0.96 -1.43 -15.94
C SER A 141 -0.09 -0.39 -16.34
N SER A 142 -1.10 -0.13 -15.50
CA SER A 142 -2.13 0.89 -15.76
C SER A 142 -1.56 2.31 -15.84
N ASP A 143 -0.49 2.56 -15.09
CA ASP A 143 0.22 3.85 -15.08
C ASP A 143 1.01 4.06 -16.39
N ILE A 144 1.54 2.97 -16.98
CA ILE A 144 2.26 3.01 -18.26
C ILE A 144 1.28 3.21 -19.43
N GLU A 145 0.11 2.58 -19.40
CA GLU A 145 -0.87 2.68 -20.48
C GLU A 145 -1.57 4.06 -20.52
N SER A 146 -1.89 4.63 -19.36
CA SER A 146 -2.47 5.99 -19.26
C SER A 146 -1.51 7.09 -19.74
N SER A 147 -0.20 6.93 -19.52
CA SER A 147 0.81 7.89 -20.00
C SER A 147 0.98 7.85 -21.52
N LYS A 148 0.93 6.65 -22.15
CA LYS A 148 0.98 6.48 -23.61
C LYS A 148 -0.25 7.07 -24.31
N ILE A 149 -1.44 6.88 -23.75
CA ILE A 149 -2.68 7.46 -24.30
C ILE A 149 -2.60 9.00 -24.27
N THR A 150 -2.06 9.58 -23.20
CA THR A 150 -1.90 11.03 -23.06
C THR A 150 -0.88 11.61 -24.05
N GLN A 151 0.18 10.86 -24.38
CA GLN A 151 1.15 11.24 -25.42
C GLN A 151 0.56 11.21 -26.82
N ASN A 152 -0.14 10.12 -27.19
CA ASN A 152 -0.75 9.99 -28.50
C ASN A 152 -1.79 11.09 -28.79
N ILE A 153 -2.56 11.51 -27.77
CA ILE A 153 -3.54 12.61 -27.93
C ILE A 153 -2.84 13.96 -28.18
N LYS A 154 -1.68 14.20 -27.54
CA LYS A 154 -0.89 15.42 -27.79
C LYS A 154 -0.28 15.47 -29.20
N GLU A 155 0.18 14.34 -29.71
CA GLU A 155 0.74 14.25 -31.08
C GLU A 155 -0.33 14.41 -32.17
N LEU A 156 -1.58 14.03 -31.90
CA LEU A 156 -2.70 14.24 -32.82
C LEU A 156 -3.23 15.68 -32.85
N GLN A 157 -2.80 16.53 -31.91
CA GLN A 157 -3.25 17.92 -31.77
C GLN A 157 -2.18 18.96 -32.15
N SER A 158 -0.97 18.54 -32.55
CA SER A 158 0.09 19.39 -33.11
C SER A 158 0.18 19.26 -34.61
#